data_AF-A0A2W4ME61-F1
#
_entry.id   AF-A0A2W4ME61-F1
#
_cell.length_a   1.000
_cell.length_b   1.000
_cell.length_c   1.000
_cell.angle_alpha   90.00
_cell.angle_beta   90.00
_cell.angle_gamma   90.00
#
_symmetry.space_group_name_H-M   'P 1'
#
loop_
_entity.id
_entity.type
_entity.pdbx_description
1 polymer ?
#
loop_
_entity_poly.entity_id
_entity_poly.type
_entity_poly.pdbx_seq_one_letter_code
_entity_poly.pdbx_strand_id
1 'polypeptide(L)'
;MHHLQGGAGGPTRGLSAELFGLIAPPMLELLFYIPWYGALITLAAIGWCVWLGARALWAGAESRRAAVALCAWLALGLLVLLVYAATPGAGNSPRVIIPALPALAILFAAGFPRLGEAWRRRVGFYLIVLFALINLVVIGYYVAEGAKLRSYAPVWEALRAEPRGYVLTEQYWPAILYARQPATWFEADPVFQQNIMGDAGNFARYVERNPVRYVVLPARGDDLAAPEVRAYLEARARQIEAGEYVIFALP
;
A
#
# COMPACT_ATOMS: atom_id res chain seq x y z
N MET A 1 7.38 -9.22 1.37
CA MET A 1 8.67 -9.94 1.47
C MET A 1 8.66 -10.71 2.77
N HIS A 2 8.62 -12.04 2.70
CA HIS A 2 8.83 -12.89 3.87
C HIS A 2 10.32 -12.84 4.22
N HIS A 3 10.68 -12.18 5.31
CA HIS A 3 12.02 -12.29 5.91
C HIS A 3 12.01 -13.44 6.91
N LEU A 4 12.03 -14.66 6.40
CA LEU A 4 12.37 -15.83 7.21
C LEU A 4 13.43 -16.64 6.44
N GLN A 5 14.55 -16.85 7.14
CA GLN A 5 15.75 -17.59 6.77
C GLN A 5 16.74 -16.89 5.83
N GLY A 6 17.79 -16.36 6.46
CA GLY A 6 19.15 -16.35 5.93
C GLY A 6 19.36 -15.64 4.61
N GLY A 7 19.14 -14.32 4.56
CA GLY A 7 19.92 -13.36 3.74
C GLY A 7 20.11 -13.63 2.24
N ALA A 8 19.49 -14.66 1.67
CA ALA A 8 19.58 -14.97 0.26
C ALA A 8 18.56 -14.09 -0.45
N GLY A 9 19.01 -12.90 -0.84
CA GLY A 9 18.32 -12.11 -1.84
C GLY A 9 17.99 -13.02 -3.02
N GLY A 10 16.70 -13.20 -3.31
CA GLY A 10 16.28 -13.90 -4.50
C GLY A 10 16.98 -13.32 -5.74
N PRO A 11 17.21 -14.14 -6.78
CA PRO A 11 18.05 -13.76 -7.91
C PRO A 11 17.62 -12.40 -8.46
N THR A 12 18.55 -11.45 -8.44
CA THR A 12 18.46 -10.15 -9.11
C THR A 12 18.31 -10.39 -10.61
N ARG A 13 17.09 -10.66 -11.07
CA ARG A 13 16.77 -10.63 -12.50
C ARG A 13 17.08 -9.21 -13.02
N GLY A 14 17.52 -9.08 -14.27
CA GLY A 14 17.64 -7.78 -14.91
C GLY A 14 16.25 -7.16 -15.17
N LEU A 15 16.21 -5.99 -15.82
CA LEU A 15 14.97 -5.44 -16.35
C LEU A 15 14.27 -6.48 -17.24
N SER A 16 12.96 -6.64 -17.11
CA SER A 16 12.20 -7.64 -17.87
C SER A 16 10.91 -7.05 -18.46
N ALA A 17 10.70 -7.28 -19.75
CA ALA A 17 9.46 -6.93 -20.45
C ALA A 17 8.26 -7.75 -19.93
N GLU A 18 8.49 -8.98 -19.48
CA GLU A 18 7.47 -9.82 -18.85
C GLU A 18 7.04 -9.24 -17.50
N LEU A 19 8.00 -8.81 -16.68
CA LEU A 19 7.70 -8.11 -15.42
C LEU A 19 6.93 -6.81 -15.67
N PHE A 20 7.34 -6.03 -16.68
CA PHE A 20 6.62 -4.83 -17.08
C PHE A 20 5.16 -5.13 -17.46
N GLY A 21 4.92 -6.16 -18.29
CA GLY A 21 3.57 -6.55 -18.69
C GLY A 21 2.69 -7.00 -17.51
N LEU A 22 3.30 -7.59 -16.48
CA LEU A 22 2.61 -8.06 -15.28
C LEU A 22 2.34 -6.94 -14.27
N ILE A 23 3.24 -5.95 -14.15
CA ILE A 23 3.18 -4.89 -13.13
C ILE A 23 2.48 -3.62 -13.66
N ALA A 24 2.66 -3.27 -14.94
CA ALA A 24 2.16 -2.01 -15.47
C ALA A 24 0.62 -1.88 -15.45
N PRO A 25 -0.19 -2.89 -15.83
CA PRO A 25 -1.64 -2.79 -15.73
C PRO A 25 -2.16 -2.54 -14.29
N PRO A 26 -1.77 -3.32 -13.26
CA PRO A 26 -2.21 -3.03 -11.90
C PRO A 26 -1.66 -1.71 -11.36
N MET A 27 -0.47 -1.25 -11.78
CA MET A 27 -0.01 0.11 -11.47
C MET A 27 -0.91 1.20 -12.05
N LEU A 28 -1.38 1.03 -13.29
CA LEU A 28 -2.31 1.97 -13.93
C LEU A 28 -3.68 1.97 -13.25
N GLU A 29 -4.17 0.80 -12.86
CA GLU A 29 -5.41 0.68 -12.10
C GLU A 29 -5.30 1.35 -10.74
N LEU A 30 -4.17 1.19 -10.04
CA LEU A 30 -3.92 1.84 -8.75
C LEU A 30 -3.68 3.35 -8.86
N LEU A 31 -3.20 3.86 -9.99
CA LEU A 31 -2.98 5.29 -10.20
C LEU A 31 -4.29 6.09 -10.09
N PHE A 32 -5.40 5.48 -10.52
CA PHE A 32 -6.72 6.11 -10.53
C PHE A 32 -7.80 5.31 -9.80
N TYR A 33 -7.47 4.18 -9.15
CA TYR A 33 -8.42 3.27 -8.51
C TYR A 33 -9.62 2.88 -9.40
N ILE A 34 -9.38 2.71 -10.71
CA ILE A 34 -10.39 2.33 -11.70
C ILE A 34 -9.81 1.31 -12.69
N PRO A 35 -10.64 0.53 -13.40
CA PRO A 35 -10.18 -0.40 -14.42
C PRO A 35 -9.30 0.27 -15.49
N TRP A 36 -8.38 -0.49 -16.08
CA TRP A 36 -7.36 0.02 -17.00
C TRP A 36 -7.93 0.89 -18.15
N TYR A 37 -9.11 0.55 -18.69
CA TYR A 37 -9.74 1.34 -19.75
C TYR A 37 -10.17 2.74 -19.27
N GLY A 38 -10.66 2.85 -18.04
CA GLY A 38 -11.00 4.14 -17.42
C GLY A 38 -9.73 4.95 -17.11
N ALA A 39 -8.67 4.28 -16.68
CA ALA A 39 -7.36 4.90 -16.46
C ALA A 39 -6.81 5.49 -17.77
N LEU A 40 -6.91 4.78 -18.90
CA LEU A 40 -6.50 5.30 -20.21
C LEU A 40 -7.30 6.53 -20.65
N ILE A 41 -8.62 6.54 -20.43
CA ILE A 41 -9.45 7.72 -20.71
C ILE A 41 -9.02 8.91 -19.84
N THR A 42 -8.74 8.67 -18.57
CA THR A 42 -8.26 9.71 -17.65
C THR A 42 -6.92 10.28 -18.10
N LEU A 43 -5.97 9.41 -18.46
CA LEU A 43 -4.67 9.80 -18.99
C LEU A 43 -4.80 10.56 -20.31
N ALA A 44 -5.72 10.18 -21.19
CA ALA A 44 -5.97 10.90 -22.44
C ALA A 44 -6.51 12.32 -22.18
N ALA A 45 -7.46 12.47 -21.24
CA ALA A 45 -8.00 13.78 -20.86
C ALA A 45 -6.92 14.69 -20.23
N ILE A 46 -6.11 14.15 -19.32
CA ILE A 46 -4.99 14.87 -18.70
C ILE A 46 -3.93 15.20 -19.76
N GLY A 47 -3.55 14.22 -20.58
CA GLY A 47 -2.54 14.34 -21.63
C GLY A 47 -2.91 15.38 -22.68
N TRP A 48 -4.18 15.47 -23.08
CA TRP A 48 -4.67 16.53 -23.96
C TRP A 48 -4.42 17.91 -23.34
N CYS A 49 -4.81 18.11 -22.08
CA CYS A 49 -4.61 19.37 -21.38
C CYS A 49 -3.12 19.71 -21.28
N VAL A 50 -2.29 18.77 -20.85
CA VAL A 50 -0.83 18.93 -20.76
C VAL A 50 -0.23 19.33 -22.11
N TRP A 51 -0.64 18.68 -23.20
CA TRP A 51 -0.19 19.00 -24.55
C TRP A 51 -0.57 20.43 -24.97
N LEU A 52 -1.82 20.84 -24.72
CA LEU A 52 -2.26 22.22 -24.98
C LEU A 52 -1.48 23.25 -24.15
N GLY A 53 -1.19 22.93 -22.89
CA GLY A 53 -0.40 23.78 -22.00
C GLY A 53 1.03 23.92 -22.49
N ALA A 54 1.69 22.82 -22.82
CA ALA A 54 3.03 22.79 -23.38
C ALA A 54 3.11 23.61 -24.68
N ARG A 55 2.18 23.38 -25.63
CA ARG A 55 2.13 24.11 -26.90
C ARG A 55 2.02 25.61 -26.70
N ALA A 56 1.21 26.04 -25.74
CA ALA A 56 1.02 27.46 -25.49
C ALA A 56 2.21 28.13 -24.80
N LEU A 57 2.84 27.46 -23.84
CA LEU A 57 4.07 27.97 -23.22
C LEU A 57 5.23 27.98 -24.23
N TRP A 58 5.25 27.04 -25.18
CA TRP A 58 6.27 26.97 -26.24
C TRP A 58 6.17 28.10 -27.27
N ALA A 59 4.96 28.61 -27.48
CA ALA A 59 4.67 29.71 -28.42
C ALA A 59 5.17 31.07 -27.90
N GLY A 60 5.23 31.28 -26.58
CA GLY A 60 5.79 32.49 -25.97
C GLY A 60 7.32 32.42 -25.87
N ALA A 61 8.03 33.44 -26.37
CA ALA A 61 9.50 33.49 -26.34
C ALA A 61 10.07 33.43 -24.91
N GLU A 62 9.44 34.12 -23.96
CA GLU A 62 9.87 34.13 -22.56
C GLU A 62 9.48 32.85 -21.80
N SER A 63 8.35 32.24 -22.12
CA SER A 63 7.85 31.03 -21.47
C SER A 63 8.40 29.72 -22.05
N ARG A 64 9.07 29.76 -23.20
CA ARG A 64 9.59 28.56 -23.88
C ARG A 64 10.59 27.78 -23.02
N ARG A 65 11.47 28.47 -22.29
CA ARG A 65 12.43 27.81 -21.37
C ARG A 65 11.70 27.04 -20.27
N ALA A 66 10.63 27.61 -19.72
CA ALA A 66 9.80 26.94 -18.73
C ALA A 66 9.09 25.71 -19.34
N ALA A 67 8.58 25.82 -20.57
CA ALA A 67 7.98 24.69 -21.27
C ALA A 67 8.96 23.52 -21.43
N VAL A 68 10.20 23.80 -21.86
CA VAL A 68 11.27 22.79 -21.99
C VAL A 68 11.55 22.12 -20.65
N ALA A 69 11.76 22.92 -19.59
CA ALA A 69 12.06 22.40 -18.27
C ALA A 69 10.92 21.52 -17.71
N LEU A 70 9.67 21.95 -17.84
CA LEU A 70 8.50 21.19 -17.38
C LEU A 70 8.32 19.89 -18.18
N CYS A 71 8.48 19.93 -19.50
CA CYS A 71 8.39 18.72 -20.33
C CYS A 71 9.53 17.74 -20.04
N ALA A 72 10.76 18.22 -19.85
CA ALA A 72 11.90 17.38 -19.48
C ALA A 72 11.69 16.74 -18.10
N TRP A 73 11.17 17.49 -17.13
CA TRP A 73 10.84 16.97 -15.81
C TRP A 73 9.75 15.89 -15.90
N LEU A 74 8.67 16.14 -16.65
CA LEU A 74 7.62 15.15 -16.85
C LEU A 74 8.16 13.89 -17.53
N ALA A 75 9.02 14.03 -18.54
CA ALA A 75 9.66 12.92 -19.24
C ALA A 75 10.57 12.10 -18.31
N LEU A 76 11.32 12.75 -17.42
CA LEU A 76 12.13 12.07 -16.41
C LEU A 76 11.25 11.27 -15.44
N GLY A 77 10.14 11.84 -15.00
CA GLY A 77 9.16 11.13 -14.17
C GLY A 77 8.56 9.90 -14.86
N LEU A 78 8.23 10.01 -16.14
CA LEU A 78 7.75 8.88 -16.95
C LEU A 78 8.83 7.81 -17.09
N LEU A 79 10.09 8.20 -17.34
CA LEU A 79 11.20 7.27 -17.42
C LEU A 79 11.38 6.49 -16.10
N VAL A 80 11.32 7.18 -14.96
CA VAL A 80 11.40 6.54 -13.63
C VAL A 80 10.27 5.55 -13.43
N LEU A 81 9.04 5.89 -13.81
CA LEU A 81 7.88 5.00 -13.75
C LEU A 81 8.09 3.73 -14.59
N LEU A 82 8.54 3.88 -15.84
CA LEU A 82 8.77 2.77 -16.76
C LEU A 82 9.88 1.84 -16.28
N VAL A 83 11.00 2.40 -15.80
CA VAL A 83 12.12 1.63 -15.24
C VAL A 83 11.68 0.89 -13.98
N TYR A 84 10.92 1.55 -13.09
CA TYR A 84 10.41 0.93 -11.88
C TYR A 84 9.49 -0.26 -12.18
N ALA A 85 8.55 -0.11 -13.12
CA ALA A 85 7.64 -1.18 -13.54
C ALA A 85 8.38 -2.39 -14.15
N ALA A 86 9.59 -2.20 -14.68
CA ALA A 86 10.43 -3.26 -15.25
C ALA A 86 11.45 -3.85 -14.24
N THR A 87 11.55 -3.31 -13.02
CA THR A 87 12.56 -3.71 -12.02
C THR A 87 12.05 -4.84 -11.11
N PRO A 88 12.83 -5.91 -10.86
CA PRO A 88 12.45 -6.96 -9.94
C PRO A 88 12.33 -6.47 -8.50
N GLY A 89 11.31 -6.95 -7.78
CA GLY A 89 10.99 -6.48 -6.43
C GLY A 89 10.24 -5.14 -6.39
N ALA A 90 9.94 -4.55 -7.56
CA ALA A 90 9.00 -3.43 -7.63
C ALA A 90 7.61 -3.87 -7.15
N GLY A 91 6.99 -3.01 -6.33
CA GLY A 91 5.57 -3.14 -6.03
C GLY A 91 4.74 -2.47 -7.12
N ASN A 92 3.43 -2.69 -7.10
CA ASN A 92 2.48 -2.01 -7.98
C ASN A 92 2.15 -0.57 -7.53
N SER A 93 2.96 0.04 -6.64
CA SER A 93 2.66 1.35 -6.08
C SER A 93 3.01 2.48 -7.06
N PRO A 94 2.03 3.28 -7.53
CA PRO A 94 2.29 4.38 -8.46
C PRO A 94 3.01 5.58 -7.83
N ARG A 95 3.39 5.52 -6.54
CA ARG A 95 4.08 6.59 -5.79
C ARG A 95 5.33 7.14 -6.46
N VAL A 96 5.95 6.35 -7.34
CA VAL A 96 7.11 6.76 -8.14
C VAL A 96 6.81 7.94 -9.07
N ILE A 97 5.53 8.25 -9.33
CA ILE A 97 5.09 9.40 -10.14
C ILE A 97 5.06 10.73 -9.35
N ILE A 98 5.13 10.70 -8.01
CA ILE A 98 5.01 11.90 -7.15
C ILE A 98 5.95 13.04 -7.61
N PRO A 99 7.23 12.80 -7.92
CA PRO A 99 8.13 13.86 -8.38
C PRO A 99 7.69 14.51 -9.70
N ALA A 100 6.91 13.83 -10.54
CA ALA A 100 6.44 14.33 -11.83
C ALA A 100 5.16 15.18 -11.73
N LEU A 101 4.42 15.07 -10.61
CA LEU A 101 3.13 15.72 -10.41
C LEU A 101 3.19 17.25 -10.50
N PRO A 102 4.22 17.97 -9.99
CA PRO A 102 4.28 19.42 -10.13
C PRO A 102 4.33 19.87 -11.59
N ALA A 103 5.18 19.25 -12.42
CA ALA A 103 5.27 19.56 -13.84
C ALA A 103 3.96 19.25 -14.57
N LEU A 104 3.35 18.11 -14.26
CA LEU A 104 2.05 17.71 -14.78
C LEU A 104 0.97 18.75 -14.43
N ALA A 105 0.90 19.19 -13.18
CA ALA A 105 -0.09 20.13 -12.68
C ALA A 105 0.05 21.51 -13.35
N ILE A 106 1.28 22.02 -13.49
CA ILE A 106 1.54 23.32 -14.13
C ILE A 106 1.14 23.27 -15.62
N LEU A 107 1.55 22.22 -16.34
CA LEU A 107 1.19 22.05 -17.75
C LEU A 107 -0.32 21.85 -17.94
N PHE A 108 -0.96 21.06 -17.08
CA PHE A 108 -2.40 20.88 -17.08
C PHE A 108 -3.13 22.20 -16.84
N ALA A 109 -2.73 22.97 -15.83
CA ALA A 109 -3.34 24.26 -15.49
C ALA A 109 -3.21 25.28 -16.62
N ALA A 110 -2.07 25.28 -17.33
CA ALA A 110 -1.91 26.09 -18.54
C ALA A 110 -2.85 25.61 -19.65
N GLY A 111 -3.03 24.32 -19.85
CA GLY A 111 -3.80 23.79 -20.98
C GLY A 111 -5.32 23.76 -20.81
N PHE A 112 -5.81 23.46 -19.60
CA PHE A 112 -7.24 23.24 -19.35
C PHE A 112 -8.14 24.42 -19.76
N PRO A 113 -7.78 25.71 -19.51
CA PRO A 113 -8.57 26.85 -19.95
C PRO A 113 -8.68 26.99 -21.48
N ARG A 114 -7.75 26.37 -22.22
CA ARG A 114 -7.66 26.43 -23.70
C ARG A 114 -8.55 25.42 -24.41
N LEU A 115 -9.19 24.52 -23.66
CA LEU A 115 -10.25 23.68 -24.21
C LEU A 115 -11.43 24.54 -24.64
N GLY A 116 -12.06 24.17 -25.75
CA GLY A 116 -13.36 24.74 -26.13
C GLY A 116 -14.39 24.49 -25.00
N GLU A 117 -15.34 25.40 -24.85
CA GLU A 117 -16.23 25.43 -23.68
C GLU A 117 -16.92 24.09 -23.38
N ALA A 118 -17.46 23.43 -24.40
CA ALA A 118 -18.11 22.13 -24.26
C ALA A 118 -17.14 21.06 -23.71
N TRP A 119 -15.91 21.00 -24.22
CA TRP A 119 -14.90 20.04 -23.79
C TRP A 119 -14.33 20.36 -22.41
N ARG A 120 -14.15 21.65 -22.10
CA ARG A 120 -13.74 22.10 -20.76
C ARG A 120 -14.75 21.65 -19.71
N ARG A 121 -16.06 21.81 -19.99
CA ARG A 121 -17.14 21.33 -19.10
C ARG A 121 -17.13 19.80 -18.96
N ARG A 122 -17.02 19.05 -20.07
CA ARG A 122 -17.00 17.58 -20.06
C ARG A 122 -15.80 17.02 -19.29
N VAL A 123 -14.58 17.49 -19.60
CA VAL A 123 -13.35 17.06 -18.94
C VAL A 123 -13.37 17.47 -17.46
N GLY A 124 -13.76 18.70 -17.16
CA GLY A 124 -13.88 19.18 -15.79
C GLY A 124 -14.87 18.34 -14.96
N PHE A 125 -16.08 18.11 -15.48
CA PHE A 125 -17.09 17.27 -14.84
C PHE A 125 -16.57 15.84 -14.62
N TYR A 126 -15.98 15.23 -15.65
CA TYR A 126 -15.42 13.88 -15.56
C TYR A 126 -14.37 13.77 -14.46
N LEU A 127 -13.37 14.66 -14.43
CA LEU A 127 -12.29 14.62 -13.44
C LEU A 127 -12.79 14.90 -12.03
N ILE A 128 -13.75 15.81 -11.85
CA ILE A 128 -14.36 16.10 -10.53
C ILE A 128 -15.14 14.90 -10.02
N VAL A 129 -16.00 14.31 -10.86
CA VAL A 129 -16.80 13.13 -10.48
C VAL A 129 -15.89 11.95 -10.16
N LEU A 130 -14.87 11.71 -10.98
CA LEU A 130 -13.89 10.66 -10.75
C LEU A 130 -13.17 10.86 -9.40
N PHE A 131 -12.64 12.05 -9.17
CA PHE A 131 -11.99 12.41 -7.90
C PHE A 131 -12.94 12.22 -6.70
N ALA A 132 -14.17 12.72 -6.80
CA ALA A 132 -15.14 12.64 -5.71
C ALA A 132 -15.53 11.19 -5.40
N LEU A 133 -15.83 10.37 -6.42
CA LEU A 133 -16.21 8.98 -6.25
C LEU A 133 -15.08 8.15 -5.63
N ILE A 134 -13.85 8.27 -6.17
CA ILE A 134 -12.69 7.54 -5.63
C ILE A 134 -12.46 7.93 -4.17
N ASN A 135 -12.40 9.23 -3.87
CA ASN A 135 -12.15 9.68 -2.50
C ASN A 135 -13.29 9.27 -1.57
N LEU A 136 -14.55 9.31 -2.00
CA LEU A 136 -15.67 8.86 -1.18
C LEU A 136 -15.57 7.36 -0.85
N VAL A 137 -15.25 6.52 -1.84
CA VAL A 137 -15.05 5.09 -1.63
C VAL A 137 -13.86 4.82 -0.72
N VAL A 138 -12.72 5.47 -0.97
CA VAL A 138 -11.49 5.32 -0.19
C VAL A 138 -11.69 5.79 1.26
N ILE A 139 -12.33 6.95 1.47
CA ILE A 139 -12.69 7.43 2.80
C ILE A 139 -13.65 6.45 3.46
N GLY A 140 -14.68 5.97 2.76
CA GLY A 140 -15.63 4.99 3.30
C GLY A 140 -14.94 3.70 3.74
N TYR A 141 -14.04 3.17 2.91
CA TYR A 141 -13.21 2.01 3.21
C TYR A 141 -12.33 2.26 4.45
N TYR A 142 -11.58 3.36 4.49
CA TYR A 142 -10.72 3.68 5.63
C TYR A 142 -11.49 4.03 6.91
N VAL A 143 -12.71 4.52 6.81
CA VAL A 143 -13.58 4.72 7.97
C VAL A 143 -14.00 3.38 8.56
N ALA A 144 -14.40 2.43 7.70
CA ALA A 144 -14.76 1.08 8.09
C ALA A 144 -13.55 0.30 8.65
N GLU A 145 -12.43 0.23 7.93
CA GLU A 145 -11.20 -0.42 8.41
C GLU A 145 -10.58 0.32 9.60
N GLY A 146 -10.69 1.64 9.65
CA GLY A 146 -10.17 2.45 10.73
C GLY A 146 -10.80 2.10 12.07
N ALA A 147 -12.02 1.56 12.11
CA ALA A 147 -12.61 1.04 13.34
C ALA A 147 -11.82 -0.17 13.86
N LYS A 148 -11.48 -1.13 12.99
CA LYS A 148 -10.63 -2.27 13.33
C LYS A 148 -9.25 -1.83 13.78
N LEU A 149 -8.61 -0.89 13.07
CA LEU A 149 -7.30 -0.37 13.50
C LEU A 149 -7.35 0.34 14.87
N ARG A 150 -8.45 1.05 15.18
CA ARG A 150 -8.65 1.70 16.48
C ARG A 150 -8.86 0.70 17.62
N SER A 151 -9.50 -0.45 17.38
CA SER A 151 -9.67 -1.46 18.43
C SER A 151 -8.34 -2.09 18.87
N TYR A 152 -7.30 -2.04 18.04
CA TYR A 152 -5.93 -2.43 18.40
C TYR A 152 -5.15 -1.38 19.21
N ALA A 153 -5.65 -0.15 19.38
CA ALA A 153 -4.91 0.89 20.11
C ALA A 153 -4.44 0.46 21.52
N PRO A 154 -5.27 -0.25 22.33
CA PRO A 154 -4.83 -0.75 23.64
C PRO A 154 -3.73 -1.83 23.51
N VAL A 155 -3.77 -2.65 22.46
CA VAL A 155 -2.73 -3.66 22.19
C VAL A 155 -1.38 -2.99 21.96
N TRP A 156 -1.36 -1.92 21.17
CA TRP A 156 -0.13 -1.17 20.89
C TRP A 156 0.42 -0.49 22.13
N GLU A 157 -0.44 0.04 22.98
CA GLU A 157 -0.04 0.63 24.25
C GLU A 157 0.57 -0.41 25.20
N ALA A 158 -0.09 -1.56 25.36
CA ALA A 158 0.41 -2.65 26.19
C ALA A 158 1.74 -3.21 25.69
N LEU A 159 1.86 -3.48 24.38
CA LEU A 159 3.09 -4.01 23.78
C LEU A 159 4.28 -3.04 23.83
N ARG A 160 4.05 -1.72 23.91
CA ARG A 160 5.12 -0.73 24.12
C ARG A 160 5.73 -0.79 25.51
N ALA A 161 4.94 -1.12 26.52
CA ALA A 161 5.39 -1.22 27.90
C ALA A 161 6.16 -2.53 28.14
N GLU A 162 5.96 -3.52 27.27
CA GLU A 162 6.59 -4.82 27.34
C GLU A 162 8.01 -4.82 26.75
N PRO A 163 8.90 -5.71 27.23
CA PRO A 163 10.23 -5.88 26.65
C PRO A 163 10.20 -6.17 25.14
N ARG A 164 11.31 -5.91 24.44
CA ARG A 164 11.36 -6.21 23.00
C ARG A 164 11.21 -7.71 22.71
N GLY A 165 10.43 -8.04 21.68
CA GLY A 165 10.25 -9.42 21.19
C GLY A 165 9.37 -9.48 19.94
N TYR A 166 9.48 -10.56 19.15
CA TYR A 166 8.65 -10.68 17.95
C TYR A 166 7.19 -10.92 18.33
N VAL A 167 6.31 -10.13 17.71
CA VAL A 167 4.87 -10.23 17.85
C VAL A 167 4.30 -11.03 16.69
N LEU A 168 3.58 -12.11 16.98
CA LEU A 168 2.75 -12.83 16.04
C LEU A 168 1.34 -12.22 16.04
N THR A 169 0.98 -11.54 14.95
CA THR A 169 -0.27 -10.75 14.87
C THR A 169 -0.72 -10.60 13.42
N GLU A 170 -2.03 -10.43 13.21
CA GLU A 170 -2.59 -9.97 11.93
C GLU A 170 -2.39 -8.47 11.68
N GLN A 171 -1.62 -7.73 12.52
CA GLN A 171 -1.35 -6.28 12.42
C GLN A 171 0.16 -5.82 12.59
N TYR A 172 1.19 -6.56 12.15
CA TYR A 172 2.54 -6.19 11.60
C TYR A 172 2.83 -4.73 11.33
N TRP A 173 2.29 -4.08 10.28
CA TRP A 173 2.66 -2.68 10.02
C TRP A 173 2.30 -1.81 11.23
N PRO A 174 1.06 -1.86 11.76
CA PRO A 174 0.74 -1.23 13.04
C PRO A 174 1.61 -1.64 14.24
N ALA A 175 1.96 -2.92 14.38
CA ALA A 175 2.78 -3.42 15.49
C ALA A 175 4.20 -2.84 15.44
N ILE A 176 4.81 -2.80 14.25
CA ILE A 176 6.13 -2.21 14.05
C ILE A 176 6.08 -0.70 14.27
N LEU A 177 5.08 -0.03 13.72
CA LEU A 177 4.98 1.43 13.74
C LEU A 177 4.55 1.98 15.10
N TYR A 178 3.46 1.45 15.67
CA TYR A 178 2.84 1.97 16.89
C TYR A 178 3.34 1.30 18.16
N ALA A 179 3.62 -0.01 18.12
CA ALA A 179 4.16 -0.73 19.28
C ALA A 179 5.69 -0.73 19.34
N ARG A 180 6.38 -0.40 18.23
CA ARG A 180 7.85 -0.44 18.11
C ARG A 180 8.46 -1.81 18.43
N GLN A 181 7.67 -2.86 18.22
CA GLN A 181 8.06 -4.25 18.35
C GLN A 181 8.32 -4.84 16.95
N PRO A 182 9.33 -5.71 16.78
CA PRO A 182 9.40 -6.51 15.56
C PRO A 182 8.15 -7.42 15.47
N ALA A 183 7.69 -7.70 14.26
CA ALA A 183 6.51 -8.52 14.04
C ALA A 183 6.79 -9.61 12.99
N THR A 184 6.14 -10.75 13.15
CA THR A 184 6.04 -11.83 12.15
C THR A 184 4.57 -12.07 11.87
N TRP A 185 4.22 -12.46 10.64
CA TRP A 185 2.97 -11.97 10.06
C TRP A 185 2.22 -12.95 9.13
N PHE A 186 0.91 -12.69 9.02
CA PHE A 186 -0.12 -13.44 8.27
C PHE A 186 -0.92 -12.63 7.18
N GLU A 187 -0.65 -11.34 6.83
CA GLU A 187 -1.42 -10.50 5.81
C GLU A 187 -1.46 -11.36 4.60
N ALA A 188 -2.69 -11.55 4.13
CA ALA A 188 -2.93 -12.10 2.82
C ALA A 188 -2.21 -13.45 2.61
N ASP A 189 -1.84 -14.13 3.70
CA ASP A 189 -1.28 -15.48 3.71
C ASP A 189 -2.17 -16.39 4.59
N PRO A 190 -3.43 -16.61 4.16
CA PRO A 190 -4.38 -17.44 4.90
C PRO A 190 -3.89 -18.89 5.02
N VAL A 191 -3.04 -19.34 4.08
CA VAL A 191 -2.45 -20.69 4.10
C VAL A 191 -1.47 -20.81 5.26
N PHE A 192 -0.55 -19.85 5.41
CA PHE A 192 0.37 -19.84 6.54
C PHE A 192 -0.37 -19.68 7.87
N GLN A 193 -1.38 -18.79 7.93
CA GLN A 193 -2.23 -18.65 9.11
C GLN A 193 -2.89 -19.96 9.50
N GLN A 194 -3.55 -20.64 8.56
CA GLN A 194 -4.23 -21.90 8.84
C GLN A 194 -3.24 -23.00 9.25
N ASN A 195 -2.06 -23.05 8.64
CA ASN A 195 -1.03 -24.04 8.97
C ASN A 195 -0.48 -23.88 10.39
N ILE A 196 -0.27 -22.63 10.84
CA ILE A 196 0.32 -22.35 12.15
C ILE A 196 -0.73 -22.22 13.24
N MET A 197 -1.82 -21.48 12.99
CA MET A 197 -2.84 -21.16 13.99
C MET A 197 -4.02 -22.15 13.98
N GLY A 198 -4.08 -23.07 13.03
CA GLY A 198 -5.13 -24.09 12.92
C GLY A 198 -4.85 -25.40 13.66
N ASP A 199 -3.61 -25.62 14.12
CA ASP A 199 -3.19 -26.86 14.79
C ASP A 199 -2.21 -26.56 15.93
N ALA A 200 -2.50 -27.06 17.14
CA ALA A 200 -1.68 -26.77 18.32
C ALA A 200 -0.26 -27.34 18.24
N GLY A 201 -0.06 -28.47 17.55
CA GLY A 201 1.26 -29.09 17.36
C GLY A 201 2.15 -28.31 16.40
N ASN A 202 1.59 -27.80 15.31
CA ASN A 202 2.27 -26.90 14.38
C ASN A 202 2.60 -25.57 15.07
N PHE A 203 1.65 -24.99 15.80
CA PHE A 203 1.86 -23.79 16.57
C PHE A 203 3.02 -23.93 17.55
N ALA A 204 3.00 -24.97 18.40
CA ALA A 204 4.03 -25.23 19.39
C ALA A 204 5.42 -25.36 18.74
N ARG A 205 5.53 -26.17 17.69
CA ARG A 205 6.79 -26.33 16.93
C ARG A 205 7.26 -25.03 16.30
N TYR A 206 6.34 -24.18 15.86
CA TYR A 206 6.68 -22.89 15.27
C TYR A 206 7.23 -21.92 16.30
N VAL A 207 6.56 -21.75 17.44
CA VAL A 207 7.02 -20.82 18.49
C VAL A 207 8.27 -21.30 19.22
N GLU A 208 8.53 -22.62 19.27
CA GLU A 208 9.80 -23.17 19.79
C GLU A 208 11.00 -22.88 18.87
N ARG A 209 10.76 -22.80 17.55
CA ARG A 209 11.83 -22.64 16.54
C ARG A 209 12.04 -21.21 16.09
N ASN A 210 11.16 -20.28 16.48
CA ASN A 210 11.19 -18.89 16.07
C ASN A 210 11.14 -18.00 17.30
N PRO A 211 11.77 -16.81 17.29
CA PRO A 211 11.86 -15.93 18.45
C PRO A 211 10.55 -15.16 18.76
N VAL A 212 9.40 -15.84 18.68
CA VAL A 212 8.08 -15.28 18.99
C VAL A 212 7.95 -15.13 20.49
N ARG A 213 7.63 -13.91 20.94
CA ARG A 213 7.45 -13.58 22.35
C ARG A 213 6.02 -13.21 22.70
N TYR A 214 5.30 -12.61 21.76
CA TYR A 214 3.93 -12.15 21.97
C TYR A 214 3.03 -12.68 20.88
N VAL A 215 1.83 -13.12 21.25
CA VAL A 215 0.78 -13.53 20.32
C VAL A 215 -0.47 -12.71 20.62
N VAL A 216 -1.03 -12.05 19.60
CA VAL A 216 -2.22 -11.21 19.77
C VAL A 216 -3.42 -11.91 19.16
N LEU A 217 -4.44 -12.18 19.98
CA LEU A 217 -5.70 -12.80 19.55
C LEU A 217 -6.90 -11.97 20.03
N PRO A 218 -8.07 -12.08 19.37
CA PRO A 218 -9.31 -11.52 19.91
C PRO A 218 -9.57 -12.09 21.31
N ALA A 219 -10.12 -11.29 22.22
CA ALA A 219 -10.46 -11.76 23.57
C ALA A 219 -11.59 -12.81 23.55
N ARG A 220 -12.42 -12.80 22.50
CA ARG A 220 -13.53 -13.74 22.30
C ARG A 220 -13.53 -14.27 20.87
N GLY A 221 -13.91 -15.53 20.71
CA GLY A 221 -14.01 -16.20 19.41
C GLY A 221 -12.70 -16.85 18.93
N ASP A 222 -12.84 -17.62 17.85
CA ASP A 222 -11.78 -18.48 17.28
C ASP A 222 -11.37 -18.05 15.87
N ASP A 223 -11.72 -16.83 15.48
CA ASP A 223 -11.55 -16.33 14.11
C ASP A 223 -10.08 -16.32 13.63
N LEU A 224 -9.13 -16.21 14.57
CA LEU A 224 -7.68 -16.15 14.26
C LEU A 224 -6.89 -17.37 14.74
N ALA A 225 -7.48 -18.25 15.55
CA ALA A 225 -6.80 -19.41 16.12
C ALA A 225 -7.80 -20.51 16.44
N ALA A 226 -7.45 -21.76 16.12
CA ALA A 226 -8.23 -22.90 16.55
C ALA A 226 -8.33 -22.97 18.09
N PRO A 227 -9.43 -23.52 18.65
CA PRO A 227 -9.62 -23.63 20.10
C PRO A 227 -8.45 -24.28 20.83
N GLU A 228 -7.80 -25.25 20.19
CA GLU A 228 -6.64 -25.97 20.74
C GLU A 228 -5.39 -25.09 20.86
N VAL A 229 -5.17 -24.17 19.91
CA VAL A 229 -4.07 -23.20 19.97
C VAL A 229 -4.33 -22.18 21.07
N ARG A 230 -5.58 -21.71 21.21
CA ARG A 230 -5.96 -20.83 22.32
C ARG A 230 -5.75 -21.52 23.67
N ALA A 231 -6.23 -22.76 23.83
CA ALA A 231 -6.03 -23.53 25.05
C ALA A 231 -4.53 -23.76 25.36
N TYR A 232 -3.70 -24.01 24.34
CA TYR A 232 -2.25 -24.10 24.48
C TYR A 232 -1.66 -22.80 25.06
N LEU A 233 -2.08 -21.64 24.55
CA LEU A 233 -1.62 -20.33 24.99
C LEU A 233 -2.10 -19.99 26.40
N GLU A 234 -3.36 -20.24 26.71
CA GLU A 234 -3.94 -20.01 28.04
C GLU A 234 -3.23 -20.81 29.13
N ALA A 235 -2.76 -22.02 28.80
CA ALA A 235 -2.04 -22.88 29.74
C ALA A 235 -0.56 -22.51 29.95
N ARG A 236 0.06 -21.78 29.01
CA ARG A 236 1.53 -21.61 28.95
C ARG A 236 2.02 -20.16 28.93
N ALA A 237 1.17 -19.21 28.61
CA ALA A 237 1.54 -17.81 28.43
C ALA A 237 0.91 -16.93 29.50
N ARG A 238 1.60 -15.84 29.85
CA ARG A 238 1.01 -14.78 30.68
C ARG A 238 0.05 -13.96 29.80
N GLN A 239 -1.17 -13.75 30.28
CA GLN A 239 -2.19 -12.99 29.57
C GLN A 239 -2.13 -11.51 29.95
N ILE A 240 -2.27 -10.63 28.96
CA ILE A 240 -2.41 -9.19 29.12
C ILE A 240 -3.66 -8.76 28.35
N GLU A 241 -4.70 -8.38 29.08
CA GLU A 241 -5.95 -7.87 28.51
C GLU A 241 -5.73 -6.51 27.84
N ALA A 242 -6.19 -6.35 26.61
CA ALA A 242 -5.96 -5.18 25.78
C ALA A 242 -7.22 -4.82 24.96
N GLY A 243 -8.31 -4.51 25.67
CA GLY A 243 -9.58 -4.11 25.06
C GLY A 243 -10.31 -5.32 24.45
N GLU A 244 -10.50 -5.32 23.14
CA GLU A 244 -11.14 -6.44 22.42
C GLU A 244 -10.18 -7.60 22.13
N TYR A 245 -8.92 -7.47 22.56
CA TYR A 245 -7.85 -8.42 22.30
C TYR A 245 -7.15 -8.84 23.58
N VAL A 246 -6.49 -9.99 23.53
CA VAL A 246 -5.59 -10.51 24.55
C VAL A 246 -4.21 -10.71 23.94
N ILE A 247 -3.19 -10.27 24.67
CA ILE A 247 -1.79 -10.55 24.35
C ILE A 247 -1.34 -11.71 25.21
N PHE A 248 -0.90 -12.79 24.57
CA PHE A 248 -0.24 -13.91 25.22
C PHE A 248 1.27 -13.71 25.16
N ALA A 249 1.88 -13.44 26.31
CA ALA A 249 3.33 -13.33 26.46
C ALA A 249 3.92 -14.72 26.78
N LEU A 250 4.65 -15.27 25.82
CA LEU A 250 5.36 -16.54 25.95
C LEU A 250 6.57 -16.38 26.90
N PRO A 251 6.96 -17.45 27.62
CA PRO A 251 8.07 -17.44 28.58
C PRO A 251 9.43 -17.15 27.94
#